data_AF-A0AAD7JX13-F1
#
_entry.id   AF-A0AAD7JX13-F1
#
_cell.length_a   1.000
_cell.length_b   1.000
_cell.length_c   1.000
_cell.angle_alpha   90.00
_cell.angle_beta   90.00
_cell.angle_gamma   90.00
#
_symmetry.space_group_name_H-M   'P 1'
#
loop_
_entity.id
_entity.type
_entity.pdbx_description
1 polymer ?
#
loop_
_entity_poly.entity_id
_entity_poly.type
_entity_poly.pdbx_seq_one_letter_code
_entity_poly.pdbx_strand_id
1 'polypeptide(L)'
;MEVDLCELLHNMKLREQESTSLDVQRPPQALAMDTDDSNMPEAQVDPPPTNPPEPSYQGCAYLQSIQSQLETFPTTGGESYIESIFTHRQIFFAYPGGHRCCARAFSDLACSLQRREWRADREADMEAASAFHYEAEFIASVVS
;
A
#
# COMPACT_ATOMS: atom_id res chain seq x y z
N MET A 1 3.84 -23.59 18.52
CA MET A 1 3.02 -22.43 18.14
C MET A 1 3.96 -21.48 17.42
N GLU A 2 3.83 -21.40 16.10
CA GLU A 2 4.56 -20.46 15.28
C GLU A 2 3.84 -19.12 15.41
N VAL A 3 4.56 -18.07 15.82
CA VAL A 3 3.98 -16.74 16.01
C VAL A 3 3.75 -16.15 14.62
N ASP A 4 2.49 -15.79 14.27
CA ASP A 4 2.18 -15.07 13.04
C ASP A 4 2.75 -13.64 13.15
N LEU A 5 3.99 -13.48 12.66
CA LEU A 5 4.71 -12.21 12.65
C LEU A 5 3.93 -11.14 11.88
N CYS A 6 3.16 -11.55 10.88
CA CYS A 6 2.35 -10.67 10.06
C CYS A 6 1.13 -10.13 10.80
N GLU A 7 0.46 -10.95 11.59
CA GLU A 7 -0.59 -10.49 12.51
C GLU A 7 -0.03 -9.52 13.57
N LEU A 8 1.18 -9.79 14.08
CA LEU A 8 1.84 -8.92 15.05
C LEU A 8 2.15 -7.53 14.46
N LEU A 9 2.76 -7.48 13.28
CA LEU A 9 3.12 -6.24 12.60
C LEU A 9 1.88 -5.43 12.17
N HIS A 10 0.82 -6.09 11.72
CA HIS A 10 -0.42 -5.42 11.31
C HIS A 10 -1.14 -4.76 12.50
N ASN A 11 -0.99 -5.32 13.70
CA ASN A 11 -1.59 -4.79 14.93
C ASN A 11 -0.77 -3.67 15.59
N MET A 12 0.46 -3.41 15.12
CA MET A 12 1.27 -2.29 15.61
C MET A 12 0.83 -0.99 14.93
N LYS A 13 -0.17 -0.33 15.52
CA LYS A 13 -0.47 1.08 15.20
C LYS A 13 0.72 1.95 15.64
N LEU A 14 1.45 2.49 14.67
CA LEU A 14 2.34 3.62 14.92
C LEU A 14 1.48 4.76 15.47
N ARG A 15 1.79 5.24 16.67
CA ARG A 15 1.14 6.41 17.24
C ARG A 15 1.38 7.58 16.29
N GLU A 16 0.34 7.98 15.57
CA GLU A 16 0.33 9.20 14.77
C GLU A 16 0.58 10.36 15.72
N GLN A 17 1.73 11.01 15.55
CA GLN A 17 2.06 12.24 16.26
C GLN A 17 1.28 13.35 15.55
N GLU A 18 0.15 13.75 16.12
CA GLU A 18 -0.69 14.85 15.64
C GLU A 18 0.17 16.10 15.41
N SER A 19 0.50 16.33 14.15
CA SER A 19 1.12 17.56 13.69
C SER A 19 -0.01 18.57 13.56
N THR A 20 -0.18 19.40 14.58
CA THR A 20 -1.09 20.54 14.59
C THR A 20 -0.77 21.47 13.42
N SER A 21 -1.67 21.56 12.45
CA SER A 21 -1.60 22.58 11.39
C SER A 21 -2.89 23.39 11.37
N LEU A 22 -2.79 24.50 12.09
CA LEU A 22 -3.56 25.74 12.11
C LEU A 22 -4.72 25.88 11.10
N ASP A 23 -5.90 26.10 11.68
CA ASP A 23 -7.07 26.80 11.14
C ASP A 23 -6.71 27.97 10.22
N VAL A 24 -7.19 27.93 8.98
CA VAL A 24 -7.42 29.14 8.18
C VAL A 24 -8.90 29.21 7.85
N GLN A 25 -9.62 29.88 8.73
CA GLN A 25 -11.00 30.32 8.55
C GLN A 25 -11.14 31.19 7.29
N ARG A 26 -11.99 30.75 6.35
CA ARG A 26 -12.44 31.56 5.21
C ARG A 26 -13.61 32.45 5.65
N PRO A 27 -13.59 33.77 5.37
CA PRO A 27 -14.64 34.69 5.82
C PRO A 27 -15.96 34.53 5.03
N PRO A 28 -17.10 34.96 5.60
CA PRO A 28 -18.42 34.80 5.01
C PRO A 28 -18.67 35.86 3.92
N GLN A 29 -19.27 35.46 2.79
CA GLN A 29 -19.77 36.39 1.78
C GLN A 29 -21.27 36.61 1.98
N ALA A 30 -21.69 37.87 1.99
CA ALA A 30 -23.05 38.32 2.21
C ALA A 30 -23.72 38.76 0.89
N LEU A 31 -24.98 38.30 0.73
CA LEU A 31 -26.17 38.92 0.12
C LEU A 31 -26.20 39.34 -1.37
N ALA A 32 -27.13 38.73 -2.09
CA ALA A 32 -28.10 39.29 -3.08
C ALA A 32 -28.81 38.09 -3.73
N MET A 33 -30.08 38.05 -4.16
CA MET A 33 -31.26 38.90 -4.13
C MET A 33 -32.36 38.02 -4.78
N ASP A 34 -33.60 38.08 -4.29
CA ASP A 34 -34.71 37.21 -4.72
C ASP A 34 -34.99 37.26 -6.23
N THR A 35 -35.30 36.11 -6.84
CA THR A 35 -36.29 36.01 -7.94
C THR A 35 -36.67 34.56 -8.26
N ASP A 36 -37.97 34.33 -8.06
CA ASP A 36 -38.91 33.58 -8.90
C ASP A 36 -38.97 32.04 -8.87
N ASP A 37 -40.24 31.62 -8.85
CA ASP A 37 -40.85 30.33 -8.63
C ASP A 37 -40.97 29.56 -9.95
N SER A 38 -40.57 28.29 -9.94
CA SER A 38 -41.25 27.15 -10.58
C SER A 38 -40.30 26.11 -11.18
N ASN A 39 -40.34 24.93 -10.56
CA ASN A 39 -40.23 23.61 -11.19
C ASN A 39 -38.86 23.20 -11.78
N MET A 40 -37.98 22.70 -10.91
CA MET A 40 -36.88 21.80 -11.31
C MET A 40 -37.33 20.35 -11.10
N PRO A 41 -37.25 19.47 -12.11
CA PRO A 41 -37.40 18.04 -11.86
C PRO A 41 -36.23 17.58 -10.97
N GLU A 42 -36.52 16.84 -9.92
CA GLU A 42 -35.51 16.19 -9.07
C GLU A 42 -34.64 15.30 -9.96
N ALA A 43 -33.48 15.80 -10.37
CA ALA A 43 -32.44 14.99 -10.93
C ALA A 43 -32.01 14.04 -9.82
N GLN A 44 -32.46 12.79 -9.90
CA GLN A 44 -31.92 11.70 -9.12
C GLN A 44 -30.42 11.68 -9.40
N VAL A 45 -29.64 12.21 -8.46
CA VAL A 45 -28.20 12.01 -8.44
C VAL A 45 -28.04 10.55 -8.05
N ASP A 46 -28.01 9.68 -9.05
CA ASP A 46 -27.58 8.32 -8.83
C ASP A 46 -26.25 8.39 -8.05
N PRO A 47 -26.12 7.67 -6.92
CA PRO A 47 -24.86 7.63 -6.21
C PRO A 47 -23.78 7.20 -7.23
N PRO A 48 -22.61 7.86 -7.25
CA PRO A 48 -21.54 7.47 -8.15
C PRO A 48 -21.33 5.96 -7.98
N PRO A 49 -21.12 5.20 -9.08
CA PRO A 49 -20.85 3.79 -8.97
C PRO A 49 -19.70 3.63 -7.98
N THR A 50 -20.01 3.10 -6.80
CA THR A 50 -19.03 2.68 -5.82
C THR A 50 -18.31 1.51 -6.46
N ASN A 51 -17.34 1.83 -7.31
CA ASN A 51 -16.30 0.88 -7.65
C ASN A 51 -15.75 0.36 -6.32
N PRO A 52 -15.57 -0.97 -6.18
CA PRO A 52 -14.88 -1.48 -5.01
C PRO A 52 -13.57 -0.70 -4.84
N PRO A 53 -13.18 -0.33 -3.61
CA PRO A 53 -11.96 0.40 -3.39
C PRO A 53 -10.81 -0.39 -4.01
N GLU A 54 -10.20 0.17 -5.05
CA GLU A 54 -8.99 -0.39 -5.67
C GLU A 54 -7.96 -0.63 -4.55
N PRO A 55 -7.26 -1.78 -4.55
CA PRO A 55 -6.31 -2.10 -3.50
C PRO A 55 -5.24 -1.01 -3.42
N SER A 56 -5.14 -0.36 -2.26
CA SER A 56 -4.19 0.72 -2.03
C SER A 56 -2.78 0.14 -1.80
N TYR A 57 -2.07 -0.14 -2.88
CA TYR A 57 -0.70 -0.64 -2.83
C TYR A 57 0.27 0.41 -2.28
N GLN A 58 1.23 -0.02 -1.47
CA GLN A 58 2.23 0.83 -0.82
C GLN A 58 3.59 0.70 -1.51
N GLY A 59 4.50 1.64 -1.24
CA GLY A 59 5.89 1.61 -1.74
C GLY A 59 6.07 2.28 -3.10
N CYS A 60 7.23 2.05 -3.71
CA CYS A 60 7.55 2.62 -5.02
C CYS A 60 6.74 1.95 -6.14
N ALA A 61 6.64 2.61 -7.30
CA ALA A 61 5.86 2.11 -8.45
C ALA A 61 6.25 0.68 -8.87
N TYR A 62 7.53 0.32 -8.74
CA TYR A 62 7.98 -1.04 -9.00
C TYR A 62 7.32 -2.06 -8.06
N LEU A 63 7.35 -1.83 -6.74
CA LEU A 63 6.72 -2.74 -5.78
C LEU A 63 5.20 -2.79 -5.89
N GLN A 64 4.56 -1.68 -6.26
CA GLN A 64 3.12 -1.67 -6.55
C GLN A 64 2.79 -2.58 -7.75
N SER A 65 3.65 -2.60 -8.77
CA SER A 65 3.47 -3.52 -9.90
C SER A 65 3.60 -4.99 -9.49
N ILE A 66 4.53 -5.32 -8.58
CA ILE A 66 4.67 -6.68 -8.02
C ILE A 66 3.43 -7.05 -7.20
N GLN A 67 2.94 -6.16 -6.34
CA GLN A 67 1.73 -6.39 -5.54
C GLN A 67 0.50 -6.67 -6.43
N SER A 68 0.33 -5.90 -7.52
CA SER A 68 -0.78 -6.10 -8.45
C SER A 68 -0.75 -7.44 -9.21
N GLN A 69 0.43 -8.04 -9.34
CA GLN A 69 0.64 -9.28 -10.09
C GLN A 69 0.93 -10.46 -9.18
N LEU A 70 0.84 -10.29 -7.86
CA LEU A 70 1.31 -11.28 -6.90
C LEU A 70 0.63 -12.64 -7.12
N GLU A 71 -0.68 -12.64 -7.41
CA GLU A 71 -1.49 -13.83 -7.68
C GLU A 71 -1.00 -14.66 -8.87
N THR A 72 -0.53 -13.98 -9.93
CA THR A 72 -0.05 -14.60 -11.17
C THR A 72 1.47 -14.65 -11.25
N PHE A 73 2.16 -14.17 -10.21
CA PHE A 73 3.61 -14.03 -10.23
C PHE A 73 4.26 -15.39 -10.43
N PRO A 74 5.25 -15.52 -11.33
CA PRO A 74 5.97 -16.77 -11.53
C PRO A 74 6.84 -17.05 -10.31
N THR A 75 6.75 -18.28 -9.82
CA THR A 75 7.29 -18.66 -8.50
C THR A 75 7.99 -20.00 -8.50
N THR A 76 7.96 -20.70 -9.63
CA THR A 76 8.77 -21.87 -9.88
C THR A 76 10.24 -21.54 -9.63
N GLY A 77 10.79 -22.10 -8.56
CA GLY A 77 12.20 -21.90 -8.17
C GLY A 77 12.53 -20.60 -7.44
N GLY A 78 11.56 -19.72 -7.14
CA GLY A 78 11.78 -18.49 -6.35
C GLY A 78 12.61 -17.39 -7.04
N GLU A 79 13.13 -17.64 -8.25
CA GLU A 79 14.05 -16.75 -8.97
C GLU A 79 13.46 -15.35 -9.19
N SER A 80 12.19 -15.26 -9.57
CA SER A 80 11.53 -13.97 -9.85
C SER A 80 11.37 -13.09 -8.61
N TYR A 81 11.24 -13.67 -7.41
CA TYR A 81 11.20 -12.89 -6.17
C TYR A 81 12.57 -12.31 -5.83
N ILE A 82 13.63 -13.11 -6.03
CA ILE A 82 15.01 -12.68 -5.81
C ILE A 82 15.40 -11.57 -6.81
N GLU A 83 15.04 -11.74 -8.08
CA GLU A 83 15.21 -10.69 -9.09
C GLU A 83 14.49 -9.40 -8.67
N SER A 84 13.28 -9.53 -8.13
CA SER A 84 12.52 -8.37 -7.66
C SER A 84 13.22 -7.61 -6.54
N ILE A 85 13.87 -8.32 -5.60
CA ILE A 85 14.67 -7.71 -4.55
C ILE A 85 15.88 -6.98 -5.17
N PHE A 86 16.61 -7.61 -6.08
CA PHE A 86 17.78 -6.98 -6.70
C PHE A 86 17.41 -5.76 -7.55
N THR A 87 16.34 -5.85 -8.33
CA THR A 87 15.82 -4.71 -9.11
C THR A 87 15.37 -3.59 -8.18
N HIS A 88 14.64 -3.90 -7.10
CA HIS A 88 14.28 -2.90 -6.09
C HIS A 88 15.52 -2.20 -5.53
N ARG A 89 16.55 -2.95 -5.13
CA ARG A 89 17.79 -2.40 -4.56
C ARG A 89 18.51 -1.48 -5.53
N GLN A 90 18.59 -1.83 -6.82
CA GLN A 90 19.19 -0.97 -7.84
C GLN A 90 18.47 0.37 -7.94
N ILE A 91 17.14 0.35 -7.99
CA ILE A 91 16.30 1.56 -8.05
C ILE A 91 16.46 2.36 -6.75
N PHE A 92 16.46 1.68 -5.61
CA PHE A 92 16.63 2.27 -4.28
C PHE A 92 17.94 3.04 -4.17
N PHE A 93 19.06 2.44 -4.60
CA PHE A 93 20.36 3.11 -4.55
C PHE A 93 20.47 4.28 -5.54
N ALA A 94 19.73 4.25 -6.65
CA ALA A 94 19.67 5.37 -7.58
C ALA A 94 18.90 6.58 -7.00
N TYR A 95 17.84 6.33 -6.22
CA TYR A 95 17.03 7.40 -5.62
C TYR A 95 16.38 7.00 -4.28
N PRO A 96 17.12 7.02 -3.16
CA PRO A 96 16.61 6.54 -1.86
C PRO A 96 15.38 7.31 -1.35
N GLY A 97 15.29 8.61 -1.66
CA GLY A 97 14.20 9.48 -1.21
C GLY A 97 12.80 9.06 -1.67
N GLY A 98 12.71 8.28 -2.75
CA GLY A 98 11.44 7.77 -3.30
C GLY A 98 10.90 6.51 -2.62
N HIS A 99 11.58 5.97 -1.60
CA HIS A 99 11.31 4.63 -1.07
C HIS A 99 10.80 4.62 0.39
N ARG A 100 10.23 5.73 0.88
CA ARG A 100 9.73 5.88 2.27
C ARG A 100 8.70 4.82 2.68
N CYS A 101 7.87 4.36 1.75
CA CYS A 101 6.84 3.36 2.03
C CYS A 101 7.26 1.93 1.63
N CYS A 102 8.48 1.73 1.13
CA CYS A 102 8.91 0.41 0.61
C CYS A 102 9.09 -0.62 1.72
N ALA A 103 9.50 -0.21 2.92
CA ALA A 103 9.56 -1.13 4.07
C ALA A 103 8.18 -1.75 4.37
N ARG A 104 7.13 -0.93 4.37
CA ARG A 104 5.74 -1.41 4.54
C ARG A 104 5.31 -2.31 3.38
N ALA A 105 5.58 -1.91 2.14
CA ALA A 105 5.25 -2.68 0.95
C ALA A 105 5.86 -4.09 0.96
N PHE A 106 7.12 -4.23 1.38
CA PHE A 106 7.76 -5.54 1.51
C PHE A 106 7.16 -6.38 2.63
N SER A 107 6.82 -5.78 3.78
CA SER A 107 6.10 -6.47 4.84
C SER A 107 4.74 -6.98 4.35
N ASP A 108 3.98 -6.17 3.62
CA ASP A 108 2.68 -6.55 3.08
C ASP A 108 2.80 -7.69 2.04
N LEU A 109 3.85 -7.66 1.20
CA LEU A 109 4.19 -8.76 0.28
C LEU A 109 4.51 -10.05 1.05
N ALA A 110 5.38 -9.99 2.06
CA ALA A 110 5.73 -11.15 2.88
C ALA A 110 4.48 -11.78 3.53
N CYS A 111 3.59 -10.95 4.06
CA CYS A 111 2.34 -11.40 4.66
C CYS A 111 1.39 -12.04 3.66
N SER A 112 1.32 -11.47 2.45
CA SER A 112 0.51 -12.01 1.37
C SER A 112 1.01 -13.40 0.94
N LEU A 113 2.32 -13.60 0.91
CA LEU A 113 2.93 -14.91 0.61
C LEU A 113 2.70 -15.93 1.73
N GLN A 114 2.82 -15.55 3.00
CA GLN A 114 2.58 -16.44 4.14
C GLN A 114 1.11 -16.92 4.22
N ARG A 115 0.17 -16.04 3.86
CA ARG A 115 -1.28 -16.32 3.89
C ARG A 115 -1.80 -17.01 2.63
N ARG A 116 -0.95 -17.17 1.62
CA ARG A 116 -1.35 -17.76 0.34
C ARG A 116 -1.77 -19.21 0.52
N GLU A 117 -2.81 -19.62 -0.22
CA GLU A 117 -3.26 -21.01 -0.20
C GLU A 117 -2.14 -21.96 -0.68
N TRP A 118 -2.27 -23.23 -0.32
CA TRP A 118 -1.29 -24.25 -0.70
C TRP A 118 -1.11 -24.28 -2.23
N ARG A 119 0.15 -24.34 -2.67
CA ARG A 119 0.56 -24.62 -4.06
C ARG A 119 1.88 -25.41 -4.06
N ALA A 120 2.21 -26.04 -5.20
CA ALA A 120 3.34 -26.98 -5.31
C ALA A 120 4.70 -26.34 -5.03
N ASP A 121 4.77 -25.02 -5.16
CA ASP A 121 5.91 -24.14 -4.98
C ASP A 121 5.78 -23.27 -3.71
N ARG A 122 5.02 -23.73 -2.71
CA ARG A 122 4.85 -23.03 -1.43
C ARG A 122 6.18 -22.80 -0.68
N GLU A 123 7.15 -23.70 -0.84
CA GLU A 123 8.48 -23.52 -0.21
C GLU A 123 9.16 -22.24 -0.70
N ALA A 124 9.05 -21.95 -2.00
CA ALA A 124 9.59 -20.73 -2.59
C ALA A 124 8.89 -19.46 -2.07
N ASP A 125 7.59 -19.53 -1.72
CA ASP A 125 6.89 -18.41 -1.09
C ASP A 125 7.40 -18.13 0.33
N MET A 126 7.68 -19.18 1.10
CA MET A 126 8.19 -19.02 2.48
C MET A 126 9.60 -18.42 2.48
N GLU A 127 10.46 -18.89 1.58
CA GLU A 127 11.81 -18.33 1.40
C GLU A 127 11.74 -16.87 0.92
N ALA A 128 10.85 -16.56 -0.04
CA ALA A 128 10.63 -15.20 -0.50
C ALA A 128 10.04 -14.28 0.58
N ALA A 129 9.10 -14.76 1.40
CA ALA A 129 8.54 -14.00 2.52
C ALA A 129 9.63 -13.62 3.53
N SER A 130 10.53 -14.56 3.84
CA SER A 130 11.70 -14.29 4.68
C SER A 130 12.62 -13.23 4.06
N ALA A 131 12.95 -13.37 2.77
CA ALA A 131 13.77 -12.41 2.05
C ALA A 131 13.15 -11.00 2.00
N PHE A 132 11.82 -10.91 1.81
CA PHE A 132 11.08 -9.66 1.85
C PHE A 132 11.07 -9.03 3.25
N HIS A 133 10.95 -9.81 4.32
CA HIS A 133 11.09 -9.28 5.69
C HIS A 133 12.48 -8.66 5.92
N TYR A 134 13.55 -9.35 5.52
CA TYR A 134 14.90 -8.79 5.63
C TYR A 134 15.08 -7.51 4.81
N GLU A 135 14.48 -7.43 3.62
CA GLU A 135 14.52 -6.22 2.81
C GLU A 135 13.73 -5.07 3.46
N ALA A 136 12.57 -5.37 4.08
CA ALA A 136 11.80 -4.39 4.83
C ALA A 136 12.61 -3.81 6.01
N GLU A 137 13.27 -4.67 6.80
CA GLU A 137 14.14 -4.26 7.90
C GLU A 137 15.32 -3.41 7.42
N PHE A 138 15.96 -3.82 6.31
CA PHE A 138 17.05 -3.06 5.70
C PHE A 138 16.59 -1.65 5.31
N ILE A 139 15.49 -1.53 4.55
CA ILE A 139 14.96 -0.23 4.13
C ILE A 139 14.57 0.61 5.35
N ALA A 140 13.89 0.01 6.33
CA ALA A 140 13.52 0.70 7.56
C ALA A 140 14.77 1.28 8.22
N SER A 141 15.84 0.50 8.38
CA SER A 141 17.08 0.98 9.02
C SER A 141 17.79 2.11 8.25
N VAL A 142 17.62 2.19 6.93
CA VAL A 142 18.29 3.20 6.08
C VAL A 142 17.44 4.47 5.93
N VAL A 143 16.10 4.34 5.96
CA VAL A 143 15.15 5.45 5.74
C VAL A 143 14.53 5.96 7.05
N SER A 144 14.89 5.36 8.21
CA SER A 144 14.51 5.80 9.57
C SER A 144 14.94 7.22 9.90
#